data_AF-A0AAN4TKC6-F1
#
_entry.id   AF-A0AAN4TKC6-F1
#
_cell.length_a   1.000
_cell.length_b   1.000
_cell.length_c   1.000
_cell.angle_alpha   90.00
_cell.angle_beta   90.00
_cell.angle_gamma   90.00
#
_symmetry.space_group_name_H-M   'P 1'
#
loop_
_entity.id
_entity.type
_entity.pdbx_description
1 polymer ?
#
loop_
_entity_poly.entity_id
_entity_poly.type
_entity_poly.pdbx_seq_one_letter_code
_entity_poly.pdbx_strand_id
1 'polypeptide(L)'
;MFSTMLEQVIEKAPAQASRMLLNFKEVNWHAMNSFVHSGIHPLRRHAEGYAAGLIESAVRSCNGLSLMVFQLGVVRTGDPRYKGVVRAIQEKYHQILPGLVSPL
;
A
#
# COMPACT_ATOMS: atom_id res chain seq x y z
N MET A 1 -8.10 -11.05 15.93
CA MET A 1 -6.61 -11.07 15.80
C MET A 1 -6.12 -10.02 14.81
N PHE A 2 -6.48 -10.07 13.51
CA PHE A 2 -6.05 -9.05 12.54
C PHE A 2 -6.57 -7.64 12.84
N SER A 3 -7.87 -7.48 13.11
CA SER A 3 -8.46 -6.18 13.45
C SER A 3 -7.83 -5.56 14.70
N THR A 4 -7.62 -6.39 15.74
CA THR A 4 -6.93 -5.99 16.98
C THR A 4 -5.50 -5.52 16.74
N MET A 5 -4.76 -6.20 15.85
CA MET A 5 -3.41 -5.76 15.47
C MET A 5 -3.46 -4.40 14.75
N LEU A 6 -4.40 -4.21 13.82
CA LEU A 6 -4.56 -2.93 13.13
C LEU A 6 -4.91 -1.79 14.08
N GLU A 7 -5.81 -2.01 15.03
CA GLU A 7 -6.15 -1.02 16.07
C GLU A 7 -4.90 -0.59 16.85
N GLN A 8 -4.08 -1.54 17.27
CA GLN A 8 -2.81 -1.26 17.97
C GLN A 8 -1.80 -0.49 17.10
N VAL A 9 -1.74 -0.78 15.80
CA VAL A 9 -0.89 -0.03 14.86
C VAL A 9 -1.41 1.39 14.69
N ILE A 10 -2.72 1.59 14.55
CA ILE A 10 -3.33 2.92 14.41
C ILE A 10 -3.06 3.76 15.65
N GLU A 11 -3.16 3.17 16.84
CA GLU A 11 -2.93 3.85 18.12
C GLU A 11 -1.47 4.26 18.32
N LYS A 12 -0.51 3.41 17.94
CA LYS A 12 0.91 3.56 18.33
C LYS A 12 1.84 4.04 17.22
N ALA A 13 1.49 3.83 15.95
CA ALA A 13 2.35 4.18 14.83
C ALA A 13 2.14 5.62 14.35
N PRO A 14 3.12 6.21 13.64
CA PRO A 14 2.98 7.54 13.08
C PRO A 14 1.72 7.67 12.21
N ALA A 15 0.90 8.70 12.45
CA ALA A 15 -0.41 8.86 11.82
C ALA A 15 -0.38 8.72 10.28
N GLN A 16 0.68 9.25 9.64
CA GLN A 16 0.85 9.13 8.19
C GLN A 16 1.05 7.67 7.74
N ALA A 17 1.87 6.89 8.45
CA ALA A 17 2.11 5.49 8.14
C ALA A 17 0.84 4.65 8.37
N SER A 18 0.11 4.92 9.46
CA SER A 18 -1.17 4.26 9.76
C SER A 18 -2.22 4.53 8.68
N ARG A 19 -2.35 5.78 8.20
CA ARG A 19 -3.26 6.14 7.10
C ARG A 19 -2.93 5.42 5.80
N MET A 20 -1.65 5.35 5.43
CA MET A 20 -1.23 4.62 4.23
C MET A 20 -1.57 3.12 4.33
N LEU A 21 -1.36 2.51 5.50
CA LEU A 21 -1.67 1.10 5.73
C LEU A 21 -3.18 0.82 5.68
N LEU A 22 -4.00 1.69 6.26
CA LEU A 22 -5.44 1.60 6.17
C LEU A 22 -5.92 1.69 4.73
N ASN A 23 -5.44 2.67 3.96
CA ASN A 23 -5.80 2.79 2.55
C ASN A 23 -5.37 1.55 1.74
N PHE A 24 -4.17 1.02 1.99
CA PHE A 24 -3.72 -0.21 1.35
C PHE A 24 -4.67 -1.38 1.62
N LYS A 25 -5.08 -1.56 2.88
CA LYS A 25 -6.06 -2.58 3.28
C LYS A 25 -7.38 -2.37 2.53
N GLU A 26 -7.98 -1.18 2.59
CA GLU A 26 -9.28 -0.92 1.95
C GLU A 26 -9.27 -1.25 0.45
N VAL A 27 -8.19 -0.90 -0.26
CA VAL A 27 -8.06 -1.16 -1.70
C VAL A 27 -7.84 -2.65 -2.01
N ASN A 28 -7.03 -3.36 -1.23
CA ASN A 28 -6.55 -4.71 -1.59
C ASN A 28 -7.29 -5.85 -0.88
N TRP A 29 -8.02 -5.59 0.20
CA TRP A 29 -8.57 -6.60 1.10
C TRP A 29 -9.45 -7.61 0.36
N HIS A 30 -10.41 -7.15 -0.44
CA HIS A 30 -11.35 -8.04 -1.14
C HIS A 30 -10.65 -8.95 -2.15
N ALA A 31 -9.70 -8.39 -2.92
CA ALA A 31 -8.94 -9.16 -3.89
C ALA A 31 -8.06 -10.22 -3.23
N MET A 32 -7.40 -9.88 -2.10
CA MET A 32 -6.58 -10.81 -1.33
C MET A 32 -7.40 -11.94 -0.71
N ASN A 33 -8.55 -11.62 -0.11
CA ASN A 33 -9.44 -12.64 0.47
C ASN A 33 -9.95 -13.60 -0.61
N SER A 34 -10.36 -13.07 -1.77
CA SER A 34 -10.77 -13.91 -2.90
C SER A 34 -9.64 -14.81 -3.40
N PHE A 35 -8.38 -14.33 -3.39
CA PHE A 35 -7.23 -15.14 -3.78
C PHE A 35 -6.95 -16.28 -2.80
N VAL A 36 -6.89 -15.99 -1.50
CA VAL A 36 -6.59 -16.97 -0.44
C VAL A 36 -7.60 -18.11 -0.44
N HIS A 37 -8.87 -17.82 -0.71
CA HIS A 37 -9.94 -18.82 -0.73
C HIS A 37 -10.18 -19.46 -2.10
N SER A 38 -9.25 -19.31 -3.05
CA SER A 38 -9.41 -19.81 -4.43
C SER A 38 -10.77 -19.42 -5.04
N GLY A 39 -11.22 -18.21 -4.75
CA GLY A 39 -12.54 -17.72 -5.12
C GLY A 39 -12.66 -17.43 -6.62
N ILE A 40 -13.73 -16.70 -6.97
CA ILE A 40 -14.07 -16.43 -8.37
C ILE A 40 -12.97 -15.69 -9.15
N HIS A 41 -12.18 -14.83 -8.49
CA HIS A 41 -11.13 -14.07 -9.16
C HIS A 41 -9.97 -14.97 -9.64
N PRO A 42 -9.32 -15.82 -8.81
CA PRO A 42 -8.34 -16.80 -9.29
C PRO A 42 -8.86 -17.71 -10.41
N LEU A 43 -10.08 -18.23 -10.29
CA LEU A 43 -10.66 -19.15 -11.27
C LEU A 43 -10.86 -18.48 -12.64
N ARG A 44 -11.45 -17.27 -12.65
CA ARG A 44 -11.57 -16.48 -13.88
C ARG A 44 -10.22 -16.13 -14.48
N ARG A 45 -9.24 -15.73 -13.68
CA ARG A 45 -7.90 -15.40 -14.17
C ARG A 45 -7.16 -16.59 -14.76
N HIS A 46 -7.40 -17.79 -14.23
CA HIS A 46 -6.86 -19.02 -14.79
C HIS A 46 -7.46 -19.34 -16.16
N ALA A 47 -8.76 -19.11 -16.33
CA ALA A 47 -9.47 -19.37 -17.59
C ALA A 47 -9.26 -18.29 -18.65
N GLU A 48 -9.30 -17.01 -18.26
CA GLU A 48 -9.38 -15.84 -19.15
C GLU A 48 -8.08 -15.02 -19.20
N GLY A 49 -7.11 -15.34 -18.33
CA GLY A 49 -5.89 -14.56 -18.15
C GLY A 49 -6.08 -13.33 -17.25
N TYR A 50 -5.04 -12.49 -17.17
CA TYR A 50 -5.06 -11.27 -16.35
C TYR A 50 -5.28 -10.03 -17.23
N ALA A 51 -6.25 -9.20 -16.86
CA ALA A 51 -6.42 -7.89 -17.48
C ALA A 51 -5.18 -7.00 -17.22
N ALA A 52 -4.71 -6.29 -18.23
CA ALA A 52 -3.51 -5.45 -18.14
C ALA A 52 -3.58 -4.42 -16.99
N GLY A 53 -4.73 -3.74 -16.84
CA GLY A 53 -4.94 -2.78 -15.76
C GLY A 53 -4.91 -3.38 -14.36
N LEU A 54 -5.24 -4.67 -14.21
CA LEU A 54 -5.12 -5.39 -12.94
C LEU A 54 -3.65 -5.63 -12.59
N ILE A 55 -2.84 -6.06 -13.57
CA ILE A 55 -1.39 -6.24 -13.39
C ILE A 55 -0.74 -4.91 -13.00
N GLU A 56 -1.06 -3.84 -13.74
CA GLU A 56 -0.53 -2.51 -13.47
C GLU A 56 -0.91 -2.04 -12.06
N SER A 57 -2.18 -2.17 -11.67
CA SER A 57 -2.66 -1.78 -10.34
C SER A 57 -1.98 -2.59 -9.22
N ALA A 58 -1.73 -3.89 -9.45
CA ALA A 58 -1.02 -4.73 -8.50
C ALA A 58 0.44 -4.28 -8.33
N VAL A 59 1.15 -4.05 -9.44
CA VAL A 59 2.55 -3.58 -9.41
C VAL A 59 2.65 -2.20 -8.73
N ARG A 60 1.76 -1.26 -9.05
CA ARG A 60 1.69 0.05 -8.37
C ARG A 60 1.43 -0.12 -6.87
N SER A 61 0.53 -1.00 -6.47
CA SER A 61 0.26 -1.29 -5.05
C SER A 61 1.49 -1.86 -4.33
N CYS A 62 2.25 -2.76 -4.97
CA CYS A 62 3.52 -3.26 -4.45
C CYS A 62 4.54 -2.14 -4.26
N ASN A 63 4.70 -1.25 -5.25
CA ASN A 63 5.59 -0.10 -5.14
C ASN A 63 5.15 0.85 -4.00
N GLY A 64 3.84 1.04 -3.84
CA GLY A 64 3.26 1.79 -2.73
C GLY A 64 3.62 1.20 -1.36
N LEU A 65 3.56 -0.14 -1.21
CA LEU A 65 4.01 -0.82 0.01
C LEU A 65 5.51 -0.61 0.26
N SER A 66 6.36 -0.73 -0.76
CA SER A 66 7.80 -0.48 -0.61
C SER A 66 8.07 0.96 -0.16
N LEU A 67 7.33 1.92 -0.71
CA LEU A 67 7.40 3.32 -0.28
C LEU A 67 6.95 3.52 1.17
N MET A 68 5.93 2.80 1.64
CA MET A 68 5.50 2.84 3.04
C MET A 68 6.60 2.34 3.98
N VAL A 69 7.30 1.27 3.61
CA VAL A 69 8.47 0.77 4.37
C VAL A 69 9.57 1.82 4.41
N PHE A 70 9.84 2.47 3.28
CA PHE A 70 10.82 3.56 3.22
C PHE A 70 10.42 4.74 4.13
N GLN A 71 9.16 5.18 4.09
CA GLN A 71 8.62 6.22 4.97
C GLN A 71 8.79 5.85 6.45
N LEU A 72 8.48 4.62 6.83
CA LEU A 72 8.68 4.13 8.20
C LEU A 72 10.16 4.21 8.59
N GLY A 73 11.07 3.78 7.71
CA GLY A 73 12.51 3.89 7.92
C GLY A 73 12.95 5.33 8.16
N VAL A 74 12.55 6.26 7.29
CA VAL A 74 12.85 7.69 7.41
C VAL A 74 12.34 8.26 8.73
N VAL A 75 11.08 7.99 9.10
CA VAL A 75 10.51 8.45 10.38
C VAL A 75 11.28 7.88 11.57
N ARG A 76 11.68 6.60 11.51
CA ARG A 76 12.44 5.95 12.59
C ARG A 76 13.86 6.49 12.74
N THR A 77 14.48 7.01 11.68
CA THR A 77 15.81 7.63 11.80
C THR A 77 15.79 8.88 12.67
N GLY A 78 14.70 9.65 12.65
CA GLY A 78 14.61 10.96 13.31
C GLY A 78 15.59 12.01 12.76
N ASP A 79 16.31 11.73 11.67
CA ASP A 79 17.38 12.58 11.15
C ASP A 79 16.81 13.67 10.22
N PRO A 80 17.00 14.97 10.54
CA PRO A 80 16.48 16.07 9.75
C PRO A 80 16.96 16.09 8.29
N ARG A 81 18.09 15.45 7.97
CA ARG A 81 18.64 15.38 6.61
C ARG A 81 17.72 14.65 5.64
N TYR A 82 16.87 13.76 6.14
CA TYR A 82 15.90 13.02 5.32
C TYR A 82 14.53 13.69 5.24
N LYS A 83 14.37 14.91 5.78
CA LYS A 83 13.12 15.65 5.70
C LYS A 83 12.74 15.87 4.23
N GLY A 84 11.54 15.46 3.85
CA GLY A 84 11.02 15.62 2.48
C GLY A 84 11.49 14.58 1.46
N VAL A 85 12.41 13.68 1.81
CA VAL A 85 12.93 12.67 0.86
C VAL A 85 11.83 11.75 0.33
N VAL A 86 10.86 11.38 1.18
CA VAL A 86 9.75 10.51 0.77
C VAL A 86 8.86 11.21 -0.24
N ARG A 87 8.57 12.50 -0.04
CA ARG A 87 7.81 13.31 -0.99
C ARG A 87 8.55 13.44 -2.32
N ALA A 88 9.87 13.66 -2.29
CA ALA A 88 10.67 13.73 -3.51
C ALA A 88 10.65 12.40 -4.30
N ILE A 89 10.72 11.26 -3.61
CA ILE A 89 10.57 9.92 -4.21
C ILE A 89 9.16 9.73 -4.78
N GLN A 90 8.12 10.16 -4.06
CA GLN A 90 6.73 10.09 -4.52
C GLN A 90 6.52 10.89 -5.81
N GLU A 91 7.02 12.11 -5.87
CA GLU A 91 6.90 12.98 -7.05
C GLU A 91 7.72 12.43 -8.22
N LYS A 92 8.96 11.96 -7.96
CA LYS A 92 9.84 11.41 -9.00
C LYS A 92 9.30 10.14 -9.65
N TYR A 93 8.62 9.28 -8.88
CA TYR A 93 8.14 7.98 -9.34
C TYR A 93 6.60 7.87 -9.37
N HIS A 94 5.89 8.99 -9.42
CA HIS A 94 4.42 9.06 -9.40
C HIS A 94 3.77 8.16 -10.47
N GLN A 95 4.43 7.97 -11.61
CA GLN A 95 3.96 7.15 -12.73
C GLN A 95 3.92 5.65 -12.43
N ILE A 96 4.68 5.17 -11.44
CA ILE A 96 4.71 3.75 -11.02
C ILE A 96 4.17 3.54 -9.59
N LEU A 97 3.71 4.61 -8.95
CA LEU A 97 3.15 4.60 -7.61
C LEU A 97 1.61 4.63 -7.68
N PRO A 98 0.92 4.23 -6.59
CA PRO A 98 -0.49 4.48 -6.47
C PRO A 98 -0.73 5.99 -6.35
N GLY A 99 -1.91 6.46 -6.77
CA GLY A 99 -2.28 7.87 -6.66
C GLY A 99 -2.11 8.40 -5.23
N LEU A 100 -1.69 9.65 -5.09
CA LEU A 100 -1.51 10.28 -3.80
C LEU A 100 -2.87 10.40 -3.09
N VAL A 101 -2.93 9.97 -1.84
CA VAL A 101 -4.10 10.17 -0.98
C VAL A 101 -4.18 11.67 -0.69
N SER A 102 -5.32 12.31 -1.00
CA SER A 102 -5.53 13.74 -0.76
C SER A 102 -5.28 14.10 0.71
N PRO A 103 -4.59 15.22 1.01
CA PRO A 103 -4.49 15.72 2.36
C PRO A 103 -5.83 16.37 2.74
N LEU A 104 -6.68 15.60 3.42
CA LEU A 104 -7.75 16.14 4.27
C LEU A 104 -7.30 16.10 5.73
#